data_AF-A0A5S3XK59-F1
#
_entry.id   AF-A0A5S3XK59-F1
#
_cell.length_a   1.000
_cell.length_b   1.000
_cell.length_c   1.000
_cell.angle_alpha   90.00
_cell.angle_beta   90.00
_cell.angle_gamma   90.00
#
_symmetry.space_group_name_H-M   'P 1'
#
loop_
_entity.id
_entity.type
_entity.pdbx_description
1 polymer ?
#
loop_
_entity_poly.entity_id
_entity_poly.type
_entity_poly.pdbx_seq_one_letter_code
_entity_poly.pdbx_strand_id
1 'polypeptide(L)'
;MNTPTWDDTLINKYNVSGPRYTSYPTALSLQSGSQQSDLLTAIERSSSHSLSLYIHIPFCHQLCYYCGCNKIVTRHQSKADVYLDHLEKEIQSQAPLFKAYKIEQLHLGGGTPTFLTATQMTRLISILEQHFYFQDDAQRGIEIDPRSLEQNMLKTLHRLKFNRVSFGIQDFNDEVQAAVNRPQHVDDVIALVRQARELGFASINTDMIYGLPHQTPESFADSIKQLIALSPDRVSVFNYAHLPERFAAQRKLKESDMPTPQQKLDIFKNTLLQMNEAGYQFIGMDHFAKKTDELAIAQNTGKLHRNFQGYTTHGECDLLGLGVSSISQIGNAILQNHKALKSYYQAVSETGCALSKGMILNADDVLRADIIKQLICHFSLRIADIEHAHSIHFFEYFERELKSLQPLVDDGLVMLSESHITITRKGNLFIRIICMCFDVYLQNQLKSSHFSRVI
;
A
#
# COMPACT_ATOMS: atom_id res chain seq x y z
N MET A 1 1.06 16.86 -17.83
CA MET A 1 2.45 16.37 -17.87
C MET A 1 2.97 16.44 -16.44
N ASN A 2 3.01 15.30 -15.73
CA ASN A 2 3.19 15.25 -14.27
C ASN A 2 4.62 14.81 -13.86
N THR A 3 5.61 14.94 -14.74
CA THR A 3 6.97 14.46 -14.44
C THR A 3 7.61 15.34 -13.36
N PRO A 4 8.01 14.78 -12.21
CA PRO A 4 8.72 15.52 -11.17
C PRO A 4 9.98 16.19 -11.71
N THR A 5 10.31 17.36 -11.16
CA THR A 5 11.56 18.07 -11.44
C THR A 5 12.55 17.76 -10.32
N TRP A 6 13.71 17.21 -10.70
CA TRP A 6 14.76 16.86 -9.75
C TRP A 6 15.58 18.09 -9.35
N ASP A 7 15.87 18.24 -8.06
CA ASP A 7 16.66 19.34 -7.50
C ASP A 7 17.50 18.83 -6.33
N ASP A 8 18.81 18.65 -6.54
CA ASP A 8 19.72 18.03 -5.57
C ASP A 8 19.84 18.84 -4.28
N THR A 9 19.70 20.17 -4.34
CA THR A 9 19.76 21.02 -3.15
C THR A 9 18.54 20.80 -2.26
N LEU A 10 17.34 20.75 -2.85
CA LEU A 10 16.10 20.50 -2.10
C LEU A 10 16.04 19.07 -1.55
N ILE A 11 16.54 18.08 -2.31
CA ILE A 11 16.59 16.68 -1.86
C ILE A 11 17.44 16.55 -0.61
N ASN A 12 18.63 17.16 -0.60
CA ASN A 12 19.51 17.13 0.57
C ASN A 12 18.91 17.89 1.76
N LYS A 13 18.24 19.02 1.51
CA LYS A 13 17.58 19.83 2.56
C LYS A 13 16.47 19.07 3.29
N TYR A 14 15.65 18.31 2.56
CA TYR A 14 14.46 17.63 3.10
C TYR A 14 14.62 16.12 3.26
N ASN A 15 15.86 15.62 3.34
CA ASN A 15 16.16 14.21 3.57
C ASN A 15 15.94 13.82 5.05
N VAL A 16 14.68 13.81 5.48
CA VAL A 16 14.28 13.46 6.84
C VAL A 16 13.37 12.23 6.87
N SER A 17 13.32 11.55 8.01
CA SER A 17 12.39 10.44 8.22
C SER A 17 10.97 10.94 8.46
N GLY A 18 10.00 10.28 7.85
CA GLY A 18 8.58 10.60 8.00
C GLY A 18 7.68 9.39 7.81
N PRO A 19 6.41 9.48 8.24
CA PRO A 19 5.43 8.42 8.04
C PRO A 19 5.14 8.20 6.56
N ARG A 20 4.74 6.96 6.22
CA ARG A 20 4.40 6.59 4.84
C ARG A 20 3.04 7.11 4.37
N TYR A 21 2.20 7.59 5.30
CA TYR A 21 0.80 7.95 5.06
C TYR A 21 0.04 6.90 4.24
N THR A 22 0.19 5.63 4.62
CA THR A 22 -0.69 4.55 4.14
C THR A 22 -2.15 4.80 4.57
N SER A 23 -2.32 5.44 5.72
CA SER A 23 -3.54 6.05 6.23
C SER A 23 -3.19 7.28 7.06
N TYR A 24 -4.19 8.11 7.33
CA TYR A 24 -4.15 9.06 8.43
C TYR A 24 -5.39 8.87 9.33
N PRO A 25 -5.23 8.79 10.66
CA PRO A 25 -3.97 8.68 11.38
C PRO A 25 -3.18 7.42 10.99
N THR A 26 -1.89 7.38 11.30
CA THR A 26 -1.04 6.23 10.96
C THR A 26 -1.38 5.02 11.83
N ALA A 27 -1.00 3.81 11.39
CA ALA A 27 -1.17 2.59 12.18
C ALA A 27 -0.45 2.60 13.56
N LEU A 28 0.45 3.56 13.80
CA LEU A 28 1.09 3.76 15.11
C LEU A 28 0.14 4.39 16.13
N SER A 29 -0.91 5.09 15.68
CA SER A 29 -1.92 5.72 16.53
C SER A 29 -2.99 4.73 17.03
N LEU A 30 -3.04 3.51 16.49
CA LEU A 30 -4.04 2.51 16.86
C LEU A 30 -3.82 2.01 18.30
N GLN A 31 -4.88 2.04 19.09
CA GLN A 31 -4.89 1.65 20.49
C GLN A 31 -5.40 0.22 20.64
N SER A 32 -4.93 -0.49 21.67
CA SER A 32 -5.42 -1.84 21.98
C SER A 32 -6.83 -1.79 22.56
N GLY A 33 -7.58 -2.88 22.39
CA GLY A 33 -8.87 -3.07 23.05
C GLY A 33 -10.08 -2.84 22.15
N SER A 34 -9.90 -2.72 20.83
CA SER A 34 -11.02 -2.66 19.89
C SER A 34 -11.84 -3.94 19.89
N GLN A 35 -13.15 -3.77 19.78
CA GLN A 35 -14.14 -4.84 19.86
C GLN A 35 -15.10 -4.80 18.67
N GLN A 36 -15.93 -5.83 18.53
CA GLN A 36 -16.94 -5.91 17.47
C GLN A 36 -17.97 -4.77 17.54
N SER A 37 -18.25 -4.22 18.72
CA SER A 37 -19.14 -3.05 18.88
C SER A 37 -18.60 -1.82 18.14
N ASP A 38 -17.28 -1.63 18.09
CA ASP A 38 -16.64 -0.53 17.37
C ASP A 38 -16.89 -0.66 15.87
N LEU A 39 -16.79 -1.88 15.34
CA LEU A 39 -17.10 -2.19 13.95
C LEU A 39 -18.58 -1.93 13.63
N LEU A 40 -19.49 -2.37 14.49
CA LEU A 40 -20.94 -2.14 14.30
C LEU A 40 -21.25 -0.64 14.26
N THR A 41 -20.71 0.13 15.21
CA THR A 41 -20.87 1.59 15.22
C THR A 41 -20.28 2.24 13.98
N ALA A 42 -19.13 1.74 13.49
CA ALA A 42 -18.51 2.25 12.27
C ALA A 42 -19.36 1.97 11.02
N ILE A 43 -19.93 0.77 10.91
CA ILE A 43 -20.85 0.38 9.82
C ILE A 43 -22.10 1.26 9.84
N GLU A 44 -22.70 1.49 11.00
CA GLU A 44 -23.90 2.34 11.16
C GLU A 44 -23.66 3.80 10.77
N ARG A 45 -22.43 4.30 10.99
CA ARG A 45 -22.03 5.67 10.65
C ARG A 45 -21.55 5.84 9.22
N SER A 46 -21.23 4.75 8.53
CA SER A 46 -20.78 4.83 7.16
C SER A 46 -21.94 5.24 6.24
N SER A 47 -21.66 6.18 5.35
CA SER A 47 -22.56 6.54 4.25
C SER A 47 -22.36 5.64 3.03
N SER A 48 -21.39 4.73 3.06
CA SER A 48 -21.08 3.83 1.95
C SER A 48 -21.84 2.51 2.05
N HIS A 49 -22.21 1.98 0.89
CA HIS A 49 -22.68 0.60 0.73
C HIS A 49 -21.85 -0.16 -0.32
N SER A 50 -20.64 0.34 -0.60
CA SER A 50 -19.66 -0.28 -1.47
C SER A 50 -18.48 -0.76 -0.63
N LEU A 51 -18.02 -1.99 -0.87
CA LEU A 51 -17.01 -2.63 -0.04
C LEU A 51 -15.81 -3.08 -0.88
N SER A 52 -14.63 -2.72 -0.40
CA SER A 52 -13.34 -3.28 -0.78
C SER A 52 -12.99 -4.34 0.25
N LEU A 53 -12.76 -5.58 -0.20
CA LEU A 53 -12.41 -6.70 0.65
C LEU A 53 -10.92 -6.98 0.53
N TYR A 54 -10.20 -6.93 1.65
CA TYR A 54 -8.82 -7.35 1.73
C TYR A 54 -8.70 -8.65 2.51
N ILE A 55 -8.06 -9.66 1.93
CA ILE A 55 -7.77 -10.91 2.61
C ILE A 55 -6.25 -11.06 2.74
N HIS A 56 -5.79 -11.19 3.97
CA HIS A 56 -4.37 -11.44 4.24
C HIS A 56 -4.07 -12.93 4.22
N ILE A 57 -3.16 -13.37 3.35
CA ILE A 57 -2.62 -14.74 3.33
C ILE A 57 -1.16 -14.67 3.82
N PRO A 58 -0.85 -15.11 5.05
CA PRO A 58 0.44 -14.80 5.67
C PRO A 58 1.58 -15.70 5.19
N PHE A 59 1.32 -16.79 4.46
CA PHE A 59 2.33 -17.82 4.24
C PHE A 59 3.29 -17.50 3.09
N CYS A 60 4.56 -17.88 3.25
CA CYS A 60 5.58 -17.85 2.19
C CYS A 60 6.39 -19.15 2.19
N HIS A 61 6.79 -19.65 1.02
CA HIS A 61 7.67 -20.83 0.93
C HIS A 61 9.11 -20.53 1.37
N GLN A 62 9.61 -19.32 1.08
CA GLN A 62 11.00 -18.93 1.31
C GLN A 62 11.11 -17.58 2.02
N LEU A 63 12.14 -17.46 2.84
CA LEU A 63 12.48 -16.25 3.58
C LEU A 63 13.27 -15.27 2.70
N CYS A 64 12.63 -14.24 2.15
CA CYS A 64 13.35 -13.10 1.57
C CYS A 64 13.92 -12.22 2.68
N TYR A 65 15.22 -11.92 2.61
CA TYR A 65 15.92 -11.24 3.72
C TYR A 65 15.54 -9.76 3.86
N TYR A 66 15.12 -9.11 2.77
CA TYR A 66 14.66 -7.70 2.80
C TYR A 66 13.25 -7.54 3.44
N CYS A 67 12.44 -8.60 3.49
CA CYS A 67 10.99 -8.48 3.66
C CYS A 67 10.57 -7.96 5.05
N GLY A 68 9.80 -6.87 5.07
CA GLY A 68 9.17 -6.28 6.26
C GLY A 68 7.67 -6.54 6.40
N CYS A 69 7.09 -7.40 5.56
CA CYS A 69 5.65 -7.71 5.59
C CYS A 69 5.28 -8.56 6.83
N ASN A 70 4.00 -8.54 7.23
CA ASN A 70 3.48 -9.57 8.13
C ASN A 70 3.40 -10.89 7.33
N LYS A 71 4.21 -11.87 7.70
CA LYS A 71 4.29 -13.14 7.00
C LYS A 71 4.88 -14.25 7.87
N ILE A 72 4.63 -15.49 7.47
CA ILE A 72 5.01 -16.73 8.14
C ILE A 72 5.66 -17.62 7.10
N VAL A 73 6.97 -17.83 7.22
CA VAL A 73 7.69 -18.74 6.31
C VAL A 73 7.48 -20.17 6.79
N THR A 74 6.98 -21.04 5.92
CA THR A 74 6.74 -22.44 6.26
C THR A 74 6.74 -23.33 5.02
N ARG A 75 7.12 -24.60 5.19
CA ARG A 75 7.01 -25.64 4.15
C ARG A 75 5.77 -26.52 4.31
N HIS A 76 4.99 -26.31 5.37
CA HIS A 76 3.82 -27.15 5.67
C HIS A 76 2.58 -26.58 4.99
N GLN A 77 2.24 -27.13 3.81
CA GLN A 77 1.06 -26.72 3.05
C GLN A 77 -0.25 -26.85 3.85
N SER A 78 -0.34 -27.86 4.73
CA SER A 78 -1.51 -28.09 5.59
C SER A 78 -1.83 -26.94 6.54
N LYS A 79 -0.88 -26.04 6.82
CA LYS A 79 -1.16 -24.81 7.59
C LYS A 79 -2.10 -23.85 6.86
N ALA A 80 -2.12 -23.90 5.52
CA ALA A 80 -3.07 -23.13 4.74
C ALA A 80 -4.51 -23.63 4.96
N ASP A 81 -4.73 -24.94 5.04
CA ASP A 81 -6.07 -25.48 5.30
C ASP A 81 -6.58 -25.05 6.68
N VAL A 82 -5.75 -25.18 7.72
CA VAL A 82 -6.08 -24.71 9.08
C VAL A 82 -6.38 -23.20 9.09
N TYR A 83 -5.64 -22.42 8.31
CA TYR A 83 -5.89 -20.98 8.19
C TYR A 83 -7.23 -20.69 7.50
N LEU A 84 -7.52 -21.39 6.40
CA LEU A 84 -8.79 -21.26 5.68
C LEU A 84 -9.98 -21.69 6.55
N ASP A 85 -9.84 -22.69 7.42
CA ASP A 85 -10.89 -23.08 8.36
C ASP A 85 -11.23 -21.95 9.35
N HIS A 86 -10.23 -21.20 9.83
CA HIS A 86 -10.47 -20.04 10.69
C HIS A 86 -10.99 -18.85 9.89
N LEU A 87 -10.43 -18.59 8.71
CA LEU A 87 -10.88 -17.51 7.84
C LEU A 87 -12.35 -17.70 7.43
N GLU A 88 -12.79 -18.95 7.18
CA GLU A 88 -14.19 -19.29 6.92
C GLU A 88 -15.10 -18.93 8.10
N LYS A 89 -14.69 -19.24 9.34
CA LYS A 89 -15.44 -18.84 10.54
C LYS A 89 -15.53 -17.33 10.70
N GLU A 90 -14.42 -16.63 10.44
CA GLU A 90 -14.39 -15.16 10.46
C GLU A 90 -15.34 -14.60 9.39
N ILE A 91 -15.28 -15.10 8.15
CA ILE A 91 -16.18 -14.71 7.06
C ILE A 91 -17.65 -14.95 7.44
N GLN A 92 -17.98 -16.13 7.96
CA GLN A 92 -19.33 -16.49 8.39
C GLN A 92 -19.87 -15.55 9.48
N SER A 93 -19.02 -15.10 10.40
CA SER A 93 -19.36 -14.19 11.49
C SER A 93 -19.50 -12.74 11.01
N GLN A 94 -18.57 -12.27 10.16
CA GLN A 94 -18.50 -10.87 9.76
C GLN A 94 -19.42 -10.53 8.57
N ALA A 95 -19.58 -11.43 7.59
CA ALA A 95 -20.36 -11.15 6.38
C ALA A 95 -21.82 -10.72 6.64
N PRO A 96 -22.56 -11.27 7.63
CA PRO A 96 -23.91 -10.81 7.96
C PRO A 96 -24.00 -9.32 8.32
N LEU A 97 -22.92 -8.71 8.81
CA LEU A 97 -22.86 -7.28 9.16
C LEU A 97 -22.83 -6.39 7.92
N PHE A 98 -22.43 -6.95 6.77
CA PHE A 98 -22.27 -6.26 5.50
C PHE A 98 -23.32 -6.66 4.46
N LYS A 99 -24.47 -7.20 4.88
CA LYS A 99 -25.55 -7.63 3.97
C LYS A 99 -26.07 -6.55 3.02
N ALA A 100 -26.01 -5.28 3.44
CA ALA A 100 -26.41 -4.14 2.62
C ALA A 100 -25.32 -3.69 1.64
N TYR A 101 -24.09 -4.19 1.77
CA TYR A 101 -22.95 -3.79 0.96
C TYR A 101 -22.81 -4.64 -0.29
N LYS A 102 -22.18 -4.07 -1.31
CA LYS A 102 -21.76 -4.76 -2.52
C LYS A 102 -20.24 -4.78 -2.60
N ILE A 103 -19.64 -5.93 -2.87
CA ILE A 103 -18.19 -6.03 -3.08
C ILE A 103 -17.86 -5.50 -4.47
N GLU A 104 -17.18 -4.37 -4.53
CA GLU A 104 -16.64 -3.79 -5.76
C GLU A 104 -15.17 -4.13 -5.96
N GLN A 105 -14.44 -4.39 -4.87
CA GLN A 105 -13.04 -4.80 -4.93
C GLN A 105 -12.74 -5.99 -4.01
N LEU A 106 -11.89 -6.89 -4.47
CA LEU A 106 -11.24 -7.92 -3.68
C LEU A 106 -9.74 -7.84 -3.93
N HIS A 107 -8.93 -7.79 -2.88
CA HIS A 107 -7.49 -7.92 -2.97
C HIS A 107 -6.96 -8.99 -2.04
N LEU A 108 -6.27 -9.98 -2.60
CA LEU A 108 -5.50 -10.95 -1.82
C LEU A 108 -4.05 -10.48 -1.73
N GLY A 109 -3.55 -10.26 -0.51
CA GLY A 109 -2.16 -9.87 -0.28
C GLY A 109 -1.55 -10.53 0.95
N GLY A 110 -0.36 -10.09 1.35
CA GLY A 110 0.23 -10.44 2.65
C GLY A 110 1.63 -11.02 2.56
N GLY A 111 1.76 -12.30 2.85
CA GLY A 111 2.97 -13.07 2.59
C GLY A 111 3.05 -13.43 1.11
N THR A 112 2.32 -14.48 0.73
CA THR A 112 2.22 -14.93 -0.66
C THR A 112 0.84 -15.59 -0.85
N PRO A 113 -0.16 -14.87 -1.39
CA PRO A 113 -1.47 -15.45 -1.68
C PRO A 113 -1.41 -16.72 -2.53
N THR A 114 -0.50 -16.76 -3.50
CA THR A 114 -0.25 -17.94 -4.34
C THR A 114 0.55 -19.05 -3.65
N PHE A 115 0.75 -18.97 -2.32
CA PHE A 115 1.08 -20.13 -1.49
C PHE A 115 -0.10 -21.11 -1.48
N LEU A 116 -1.35 -20.61 -1.57
CA LEU A 116 -2.51 -21.47 -1.69
C LEU A 116 -2.44 -22.26 -3.00
N THR A 117 -2.72 -23.56 -2.92
CA THR A 117 -2.91 -24.40 -4.11
C THR A 117 -4.15 -23.97 -4.89
N ALA A 118 -4.29 -24.41 -6.13
CA ALA A 118 -5.48 -24.12 -6.96
C ALA A 118 -6.79 -24.54 -6.26
N THR A 119 -6.79 -25.65 -5.55
CA THR A 119 -7.94 -26.14 -4.77
C THR A 119 -8.25 -25.23 -3.58
N GLN A 120 -7.23 -24.82 -2.83
CA GLN A 120 -7.37 -23.92 -1.67
C GLN A 120 -7.82 -22.51 -2.09
N MET A 121 -7.30 -22.00 -3.21
CA MET A 121 -7.73 -20.73 -3.80
C MET A 121 -9.20 -20.80 -4.24
N THR A 122 -9.59 -21.88 -4.92
CA THR A 122 -10.99 -22.10 -5.31
C THR A 122 -11.90 -22.15 -4.07
N ARG A 123 -11.51 -22.89 -3.02
CA ARG A 123 -12.23 -22.93 -1.74
C ARG A 123 -12.43 -21.53 -1.15
N LEU A 124 -11.37 -20.72 -1.07
CA LEU A 124 -11.46 -19.36 -0.52
C LEU A 124 -12.47 -18.50 -1.30
N ILE A 125 -12.36 -18.47 -2.63
CA ILE A 125 -13.26 -17.66 -3.45
C ILE A 125 -14.70 -18.15 -3.35
N SER A 126 -14.94 -19.46 -3.33
CA SER A 126 -16.28 -20.01 -3.14
C SER A 126 -16.89 -19.61 -1.79
N ILE A 127 -16.10 -19.62 -0.70
CA ILE A 127 -16.57 -19.15 0.61
C ILE A 127 -16.94 -17.66 0.54
N LEU A 128 -16.10 -16.83 -0.09
CA LEU A 128 -16.37 -15.40 -0.21
C LEU A 128 -17.65 -15.13 -1.03
N GLU A 129 -17.81 -15.79 -2.18
CA GLU A 129 -18.99 -15.64 -3.05
C GLU A 129 -20.27 -16.20 -2.43
N GLN A 130 -20.16 -17.17 -1.51
CA GLN A 130 -21.30 -17.69 -0.75
C GLN A 130 -21.80 -16.68 0.29
N HIS A 131 -20.89 -15.88 0.89
CA HIS A 131 -21.20 -15.03 2.04
C HIS A 131 -21.35 -13.55 1.70
N PHE A 132 -20.71 -13.07 0.64
CA PHE A 132 -20.77 -11.67 0.21
C PHE A 132 -21.39 -11.54 -1.19
N TYR A 133 -22.09 -10.42 -1.41
CA TYR A 133 -22.60 -10.09 -2.73
C TYR A 133 -21.53 -9.37 -3.55
N PHE A 134 -20.99 -10.04 -4.57
CA PHE A 134 -20.04 -9.44 -5.51
C PHE A 134 -20.76 -8.76 -6.66
N GLN A 135 -20.32 -7.56 -7.02
CA GLN A 135 -20.73 -6.93 -8.26
C GLN A 135 -20.13 -7.68 -9.47
N ASP A 136 -20.85 -7.70 -10.59
CA ASP A 136 -20.46 -8.48 -11.78
C ASP A 136 -19.08 -8.09 -12.35
N ASP A 137 -18.75 -6.80 -12.29
CA ASP A 137 -17.49 -6.21 -12.76
C ASP A 137 -16.50 -5.91 -11.62
N ALA A 138 -16.67 -6.55 -10.45
CA ALA A 138 -15.79 -6.34 -9.30
C ALA A 138 -14.30 -6.53 -9.68
N GLN A 139 -13.45 -5.62 -9.20
CA GLN A 139 -12.00 -5.72 -9.38
C GLN A 139 -11.43 -6.76 -8.43
N ARG A 140 -10.82 -7.82 -8.96
CA ARG A 140 -10.22 -8.90 -8.19
C ARG A 140 -8.72 -8.95 -8.44
N GLY A 141 -7.96 -8.48 -7.44
CA GLY A 141 -6.51 -8.39 -7.42
C GLY A 141 -5.84 -9.43 -6.54
N ILE A 142 -4.66 -9.87 -6.94
CA ILE A 142 -3.83 -10.81 -6.18
C ILE A 142 -2.34 -10.52 -6.34
N GLU A 143 -1.60 -10.61 -5.24
CA GLU A 143 -0.13 -10.62 -5.24
C GLU A 143 0.44 -12.01 -5.53
N ILE A 144 1.45 -12.07 -6.40
CA ILE A 144 2.05 -13.30 -6.92
C ILE A 144 3.57 -13.28 -6.66
N ASP A 145 4.06 -14.36 -6.05
CA ASP A 145 5.48 -14.70 -6.08
C ASP A 145 5.76 -15.58 -7.32
N PRO A 146 6.49 -15.09 -8.34
CA PRO A 146 6.68 -15.82 -9.59
C PRO A 146 7.48 -17.11 -9.44
N ARG A 147 8.18 -17.32 -8.32
CA ARG A 147 9.09 -18.46 -8.09
C ARG A 147 8.39 -19.77 -7.74
N SER A 148 7.20 -19.68 -7.16
CA SER A 148 6.52 -20.83 -6.54
C SER A 148 5.09 -20.98 -7.03
N LEU A 149 4.81 -20.46 -8.22
CA LEU A 149 3.47 -20.49 -8.77
C LEU A 149 3.15 -21.90 -9.30
N GLU A 150 2.09 -22.52 -8.75
CA GLU A 150 1.62 -23.83 -9.22
C GLU A 150 1.26 -23.80 -10.71
N GLN A 151 1.50 -24.91 -11.42
CA GLN A 151 1.10 -25.05 -12.80
C GLN A 151 -0.40 -24.75 -12.98
N ASN A 152 -0.74 -23.98 -14.02
CA ASN A 152 -2.11 -23.52 -14.31
C ASN A 152 -2.74 -22.57 -13.27
N MET A 153 -2.01 -22.11 -12.24
CA MET A 153 -2.57 -21.17 -11.26
C MET A 153 -3.13 -19.90 -11.93
N LEU A 154 -2.45 -19.30 -12.91
CA LEU A 154 -2.98 -18.13 -13.63
C LEU A 154 -4.32 -18.42 -14.33
N LYS A 155 -4.48 -19.62 -14.90
CA LYS A 155 -5.76 -20.05 -15.50
C LYS A 155 -6.85 -20.22 -14.44
N THR A 156 -6.49 -20.80 -13.28
CA THR A 156 -7.39 -20.93 -12.14
C THR A 156 -7.85 -19.55 -11.65
N LEU A 157 -6.92 -18.61 -11.46
CA LEU A 157 -7.21 -17.24 -11.07
C LEU A 157 -8.14 -16.54 -12.07
N HIS A 158 -7.86 -16.64 -13.38
CA HIS A 158 -8.73 -16.10 -14.41
C HIS A 158 -10.15 -16.70 -14.35
N ARG A 159 -10.28 -18.03 -14.17
CA ARG A 159 -11.59 -18.69 -14.00
C ARG A 159 -12.32 -18.22 -12.74
N LEU A 160 -11.59 -17.88 -11.68
CA LEU A 160 -12.11 -17.28 -10.44
C LEU A 160 -12.34 -15.76 -10.57
N LYS A 161 -12.37 -15.24 -11.80
CA LYS A 161 -12.61 -13.84 -12.17
C LYS A 161 -11.55 -12.85 -11.66
N PHE A 162 -10.36 -13.32 -11.28
CA PHE A 162 -9.24 -12.40 -11.07
C PHE A 162 -8.90 -11.71 -12.39
N ASN A 163 -8.90 -10.38 -12.35
CA ASN A 163 -8.64 -9.52 -13.50
C ASN A 163 -7.43 -8.61 -13.27
N ARG A 164 -6.78 -8.69 -12.10
CA ARG A 164 -5.59 -7.93 -11.73
C ARG A 164 -4.56 -8.80 -11.03
N VAL A 165 -3.29 -8.61 -11.36
CA VAL A 165 -2.17 -9.33 -10.74
C VAL A 165 -1.03 -8.39 -10.42
N SER A 166 -0.33 -8.65 -9.32
CA SER A 166 0.92 -7.97 -8.95
C SER A 166 2.04 -8.98 -8.79
N PHE A 167 3.10 -8.88 -9.61
CA PHE A 167 4.26 -9.76 -9.53
C PHE A 167 5.39 -9.13 -8.71
N GLY A 168 5.80 -9.81 -7.64
CA GLY A 168 6.96 -9.40 -6.86
C GLY A 168 8.28 -9.75 -7.57
N ILE A 169 8.86 -8.86 -8.36
CA ILE A 169 10.11 -9.10 -9.10
C ILE A 169 11.32 -8.69 -8.27
N GLN A 170 11.26 -7.49 -7.68
CA GLN A 170 12.25 -6.85 -6.82
C GLN A 170 13.52 -6.40 -7.55
N ASP A 171 14.23 -7.32 -8.20
CA ASP A 171 15.39 -7.05 -9.05
C ASP A 171 15.60 -8.21 -10.03
N PHE A 172 16.17 -7.93 -11.21
CA PHE A 172 16.60 -8.94 -12.18
C PHE A 172 18.06 -9.33 -12.04
N ASN A 173 18.87 -8.58 -11.28
CA ASN A 173 20.27 -8.87 -11.07
C ASN A 173 20.49 -10.09 -10.15
N ASP A 174 21.20 -11.11 -10.65
CA ASP A 174 21.42 -12.38 -9.94
C ASP A 174 22.23 -12.23 -8.64
N GLU A 175 23.17 -11.29 -8.57
CA GLU A 175 23.96 -11.02 -7.36
C GLU A 175 23.07 -10.42 -6.26
N VAL A 176 22.23 -9.44 -6.63
CA VAL A 176 21.22 -8.86 -5.73
C VAL A 176 20.25 -9.94 -5.23
N GLN A 177 19.73 -10.75 -6.15
CA GLN A 177 18.81 -11.86 -5.83
C GLN A 177 19.43 -12.86 -4.84
N ALA A 178 20.68 -13.26 -5.07
CA ALA A 178 21.41 -14.16 -4.19
C ALA A 178 21.60 -13.55 -2.79
N ALA A 179 22.02 -12.29 -2.71
CA ALA A 179 22.25 -11.58 -1.46
C ALA A 179 20.97 -11.46 -0.60
N VAL A 180 19.80 -11.35 -1.23
CA VAL A 180 18.52 -11.24 -0.53
C VAL A 180 17.75 -12.57 -0.38
N ASN A 181 18.36 -13.68 -0.79
CA ASN A 181 17.77 -15.02 -0.77
C ASN A 181 16.46 -15.11 -1.57
N ARG A 182 16.47 -14.54 -2.78
CA ARG A 182 15.36 -14.54 -3.74
C ARG A 182 15.82 -14.91 -5.16
N PRO A 183 16.45 -16.08 -5.39
CA PRO A 183 16.78 -16.50 -6.74
C PRO A 183 15.50 -16.75 -7.56
N GLN A 184 15.46 -16.23 -8.78
CA GLN A 184 14.41 -16.40 -9.77
C GLN A 184 15.01 -16.25 -11.17
N HIS A 185 14.59 -17.08 -12.13
CA HIS A 185 15.05 -16.93 -13.51
C HIS A 185 14.22 -15.88 -14.23
N VAL A 186 14.90 -14.94 -14.90
CA VAL A 186 14.25 -13.85 -15.65
C VAL A 186 13.28 -14.39 -16.69
N ASP A 187 13.65 -15.45 -17.41
CA ASP A 187 12.80 -16.07 -18.45
C ASP A 187 11.49 -16.61 -17.89
N ASP A 188 11.50 -17.19 -16.68
CA ASP A 188 10.29 -17.67 -16.00
C ASP A 188 9.35 -16.51 -15.65
N VAL A 189 9.91 -15.40 -15.14
CA VAL A 189 9.15 -14.19 -14.84
C VAL A 189 8.53 -13.62 -16.12
N ILE A 190 9.30 -13.53 -17.21
CA ILE A 190 8.81 -13.08 -18.52
C ILE A 190 7.67 -13.96 -19.01
N ALA A 191 7.82 -15.28 -18.93
CA ALA A 191 6.81 -16.23 -19.36
C ALA A 191 5.49 -16.07 -18.57
N LEU A 192 5.58 -15.88 -17.25
CA LEU A 192 4.40 -15.67 -16.40
C LEU A 192 3.67 -14.35 -16.70
N VAL A 193 4.42 -13.25 -16.89
CA VAL A 193 3.82 -11.95 -17.25
C VAL A 193 3.14 -12.02 -18.63
N ARG A 194 3.77 -12.69 -19.60
CA ARG A 194 3.17 -12.92 -20.93
C ARG A 194 1.91 -13.78 -20.83
N GLN A 195 1.94 -14.87 -20.07
CA GLN A 195 0.78 -15.72 -19.84
C GLN A 195 -0.37 -14.96 -19.19
N ALA A 196 -0.11 -14.10 -18.19
CA ALA A 196 -1.15 -13.26 -17.61
C ALA A 196 -1.76 -12.31 -18.65
N ARG A 197 -0.96 -11.72 -19.54
CA ARG A 197 -1.47 -10.88 -20.62
C ARG A 197 -2.31 -11.66 -21.63
N GLU A 198 -1.86 -12.84 -22.05
CA GLU A 198 -2.58 -13.72 -22.98
C GLU A 198 -3.91 -14.22 -22.41
N LEU A 199 -3.99 -14.43 -21.09
CA LEU A 199 -5.22 -14.77 -20.39
C LEU A 199 -6.17 -13.57 -20.23
N GLY A 200 -5.77 -12.35 -20.58
CA GLY A 200 -6.64 -11.18 -20.53
C GLY A 200 -6.76 -10.51 -19.16
N PHE A 201 -5.76 -10.66 -18.27
CA PHE A 201 -5.70 -9.84 -17.06
C PHE A 201 -5.61 -8.35 -17.45
N ALA A 202 -6.55 -7.55 -16.95
CA ALA A 202 -6.75 -6.16 -17.35
C ALA A 202 -5.68 -5.20 -16.84
N SER A 203 -5.01 -5.55 -15.73
CA SER A 203 -3.93 -4.74 -15.15
C SER A 203 -2.88 -5.65 -14.53
N ILE A 204 -1.66 -5.56 -15.05
CA ILE A 204 -0.48 -6.24 -14.54
C ILE A 204 0.43 -5.23 -13.84
N ASN A 205 0.60 -5.36 -12.53
CA ASN A 205 1.59 -4.64 -11.75
C ASN A 205 2.87 -5.48 -11.55
N THR A 206 3.99 -4.81 -11.41
CA THR A 206 5.26 -5.41 -10.99
C THR A 206 5.90 -4.59 -9.88
N ASP A 207 6.39 -5.26 -8.85
CA ASP A 207 7.09 -4.63 -7.75
C ASP A 207 8.61 -4.73 -7.94
N MET A 208 9.31 -3.62 -7.74
CA MET A 208 10.76 -3.47 -7.73
C MET A 208 11.20 -2.86 -6.40
N ILE A 209 12.43 -3.14 -5.97
CA ILE A 209 12.98 -2.56 -4.74
C ILE A 209 14.36 -2.00 -5.03
N TYR A 210 14.57 -0.71 -4.74
CA TYR A 210 15.89 -0.09 -4.78
C TYR A 210 16.45 0.12 -3.36
N GLY A 211 17.78 0.13 -3.25
CA GLY A 211 18.49 0.16 -1.97
C GLY A 211 18.86 -1.21 -1.41
N LEU A 212 18.76 -2.30 -2.17
CA LEU A 212 19.19 -3.64 -1.79
C LEU A 212 20.71 -3.82 -1.94
N PRO A 213 21.34 -4.82 -1.30
CA PRO A 213 22.77 -5.08 -1.44
C PRO A 213 23.20 -5.26 -2.90
N HIS A 214 24.42 -4.82 -3.21
CA HIS A 214 25.08 -4.89 -4.53
C HIS A 214 24.41 -4.05 -5.64
N GLN A 215 23.34 -3.32 -5.35
CA GLN A 215 22.77 -2.40 -6.32
C GLN A 215 23.65 -1.18 -6.55
N THR A 216 23.79 -0.80 -7.81
CA THR A 216 24.45 0.43 -8.27
C THR A 216 23.48 1.20 -9.19
N PRO A 217 23.71 2.50 -9.45
CA PRO A 217 22.94 3.26 -10.44
C PRO A 217 22.89 2.57 -11.81
N GLU A 218 23.99 1.96 -12.24
CA GLU A 218 24.11 1.25 -13.51
C GLU A 218 23.34 -0.08 -13.49
N SER A 219 23.58 -0.91 -12.47
CA SER A 219 22.94 -2.24 -12.39
C SER A 219 21.42 -2.14 -12.27
N PHE A 220 20.91 -1.15 -11.54
CA PHE A 220 19.47 -0.96 -11.41
C PHE A 220 18.84 -0.35 -12.67
N ALA A 221 19.58 0.50 -13.41
CA ALA A 221 19.12 0.97 -14.72
C ALA A 221 18.93 -0.19 -15.71
N ASP A 222 19.84 -1.17 -15.71
CA ASP A 222 19.67 -2.39 -16.52
C ASP A 222 18.43 -3.21 -16.10
N SER A 223 18.15 -3.32 -14.79
CA SER A 223 16.92 -3.95 -14.30
C SER A 223 15.65 -3.19 -14.72
N ILE A 224 15.67 -1.86 -14.70
CA ILE A 224 14.55 -1.03 -15.18
C ILE A 224 14.37 -1.16 -16.70
N LYS A 225 15.45 -1.24 -17.48
CA LYS A 225 15.37 -1.50 -18.93
C LYS A 225 14.69 -2.84 -19.23
N GLN A 226 15.03 -3.90 -18.50
CA GLN A 226 14.37 -5.20 -18.62
C GLN A 226 12.90 -5.13 -18.22
N LEU A 227 12.58 -4.39 -17.15
CA LEU A 227 11.20 -4.16 -16.72
C LEU A 227 10.37 -3.43 -17.77
N ILE A 228 10.91 -2.38 -18.39
CA ILE A 228 10.25 -1.62 -19.44
C ILE A 228 9.96 -2.55 -20.64
N ALA A 229 10.88 -3.43 -20.99
CA ALA A 229 10.69 -4.42 -22.07
C ALA A 229 9.55 -5.42 -21.78
N LEU A 230 9.26 -5.73 -20.50
CA LEU A 230 8.07 -6.50 -20.10
C LEU A 230 6.76 -5.73 -20.32
N SER A 231 6.83 -4.41 -20.34
CA SER A 231 5.71 -3.49 -20.52
C SER A 231 4.54 -3.74 -19.52
N PRO A 232 4.79 -3.88 -18.21
CA PRO A 232 3.71 -3.99 -17.23
C PRO A 232 2.82 -2.74 -17.27
N ASP A 233 1.56 -2.83 -16.84
CA ASP A 233 0.65 -1.68 -16.88
C ASP A 233 0.95 -0.72 -15.74
N ARG A 234 1.42 -1.26 -14.62
CA ARG A 234 1.83 -0.54 -13.41
C ARG A 234 3.16 -1.04 -12.89
N VAL A 235 3.89 -0.16 -12.24
CA VAL A 235 5.14 -0.48 -11.55
C VAL A 235 5.17 0.21 -10.20
N SER A 236 5.49 -0.55 -9.16
CA SER A 236 5.83 -0.01 -7.84
C SER A 236 7.33 -0.15 -7.62
N VAL A 237 8.03 0.96 -7.37
CA VAL A 237 9.48 0.97 -7.10
C VAL A 237 9.73 1.42 -5.66
N PHE A 238 9.83 0.45 -4.76
CA PHE A 238 9.93 0.71 -3.33
C PHE A 238 11.35 1.04 -2.87
N ASN A 239 11.48 2.05 -2.03
CA ASN A 239 12.70 2.29 -1.27
C ASN A 239 12.85 1.20 -0.19
N TYR A 240 13.97 0.49 -0.20
CA TYR A 240 14.28 -0.49 0.83
C TYR A 240 14.39 0.16 2.21
N ALA A 241 13.58 -0.35 3.15
CA ALA A 241 13.62 0.04 4.56
C ALA A 241 14.39 -1.01 5.38
N HIS A 242 15.61 -0.67 5.77
CA HIS A 242 16.47 -1.49 6.61
C HIS A 242 16.21 -1.18 8.09
N LEU A 243 15.53 -2.09 8.79
CA LEU A 243 15.18 -2.03 10.21
C LEU A 243 15.43 -3.42 10.87
N PRO A 244 16.68 -3.88 10.95
CA PRO A 244 17.03 -5.24 11.40
C PRO A 244 16.64 -5.53 12.85
N GLU A 245 16.41 -4.51 13.67
CA GLU A 245 15.89 -4.66 15.04
C GLU A 245 14.43 -5.05 15.08
N ARG A 246 13.67 -4.69 14.04
CA ARG A 246 12.26 -5.06 13.90
C ARG A 246 12.09 -6.31 13.03
N PHE A 247 12.95 -6.49 12.03
CA PHE A 247 12.85 -7.56 11.05
C PHE A 247 14.13 -8.41 11.07
N ALA A 248 14.15 -9.43 11.92
CA ALA A 248 15.35 -10.24 12.19
C ALA A 248 16.03 -10.83 10.93
N ALA A 249 15.27 -11.10 9.86
CA ALA A 249 15.83 -11.60 8.60
C ALA A 249 16.79 -10.62 7.92
N GLN A 250 16.57 -9.31 8.11
CA GLN A 250 17.41 -8.26 7.52
C GLN A 250 18.83 -8.26 8.11
N ARG A 251 19.04 -8.83 9.30
CA ARG A 251 20.38 -9.04 9.91
C ARG A 251 21.30 -9.93 9.06
N LYS A 252 20.75 -10.65 8.09
CA LYS A 252 21.53 -11.46 7.13
C LYS A 252 22.10 -10.63 5.98
N LEU A 253 21.63 -9.40 5.80
CA LEU A 253 22.15 -8.48 4.80
C LEU A 253 23.32 -7.71 5.39
N LYS A 254 24.42 -7.60 4.66
CA LYS A 254 25.56 -6.79 5.12
C LYS A 254 25.31 -5.33 4.76
N GLU A 255 25.44 -4.45 5.74
CA GLU A 255 25.29 -3.01 5.51
C GLU A 255 26.36 -2.45 4.57
N SER A 256 27.57 -3.03 4.59
CA SER A 256 28.68 -2.66 3.68
C SER A 256 28.36 -2.87 2.21
N ASP A 257 27.43 -3.77 1.91
CA ASP A 257 27.07 -4.14 0.56
C ASP A 257 25.91 -3.28 0.04
N MET A 258 25.30 -2.45 0.91
CA MET A 258 24.20 -1.57 0.53
C MET A 258 24.70 -0.35 -0.26
N PRO A 259 23.92 0.16 -1.22
CA PRO A 259 24.24 1.41 -1.89
C PRO A 259 24.28 2.57 -0.90
N THR A 260 25.22 3.47 -1.11
CA THR A 260 25.31 4.73 -0.36
C THR A 260 24.05 5.58 -0.55
N PRO A 261 23.75 6.55 0.35
CA PRO A 261 22.62 7.45 0.17
C PRO A 261 22.62 8.16 -1.19
N GLN A 262 23.78 8.59 -1.68
CA GLN A 262 23.89 9.22 -3.00
C GLN A 262 23.55 8.26 -4.13
N GLN A 263 24.08 7.03 -4.11
CA GLN A 263 23.72 6.02 -5.11
C GLN A 263 22.22 5.71 -5.11
N LYS A 264 21.57 5.66 -3.94
CA LYS A 264 20.11 5.47 -3.86
C LYS A 264 19.34 6.62 -4.51
N LEU A 265 19.81 7.85 -4.36
CA LEU A 265 19.23 9.01 -5.03
C LEU A 265 19.41 8.92 -6.54
N ASP A 266 20.61 8.57 -7.02
CA ASP A 266 20.91 8.41 -8.43
C ASP A 266 20.09 7.28 -9.07
N ILE A 267 19.95 6.14 -8.38
CA ILE A 267 19.07 5.04 -8.80
C ILE A 267 17.63 5.53 -8.98
N PHE A 268 17.10 6.27 -8.01
CA PHE A 268 15.72 6.75 -8.07
C PHE A 268 15.52 7.80 -9.16
N LYS A 269 16.47 8.75 -9.32
CA LYS A 269 16.49 9.73 -10.41
C LYS A 269 16.48 9.05 -11.78
N ASN A 270 17.38 8.09 -11.99
CA ASN A 270 17.49 7.35 -13.24
C ASN A 270 16.23 6.53 -13.52
N THR A 271 15.62 5.95 -12.49
CA THR A 271 14.34 5.24 -12.61
C THR A 271 13.23 6.18 -13.06
N LEU A 272 13.10 7.35 -12.44
CA LEU A 272 12.09 8.36 -12.80
C LEU A 272 12.20 8.76 -14.28
N LEU A 273 13.42 9.04 -14.74
CA LEU A 273 13.69 9.46 -16.11
C LEU A 273 13.36 8.34 -17.11
N GLN A 274 13.88 7.12 -16.89
CA GLN A 274 13.65 5.97 -17.77
C GLN A 274 12.18 5.59 -17.87
N MET A 275 11.46 5.53 -16.74
CA MET A 275 10.03 5.21 -16.73
C MET A 275 9.21 6.28 -17.46
N ASN A 276 9.54 7.56 -17.26
CA ASN A 276 8.85 8.66 -17.94
C ASN A 276 9.11 8.66 -19.46
N GLU A 277 10.34 8.39 -19.89
CA GLU A 277 10.71 8.24 -21.30
C GLU A 277 9.97 7.05 -21.94
N ALA A 278 9.81 5.95 -21.20
CA ALA A 278 9.04 4.78 -21.61
C ALA A 278 7.51 4.98 -21.59
N GLY A 279 7.02 6.18 -21.26
CA GLY A 279 5.60 6.53 -21.33
C GLY A 279 4.79 6.25 -20.06
N TYR A 280 5.44 5.94 -18.94
CA TYR A 280 4.79 5.82 -17.64
C TYR A 280 4.63 7.18 -16.97
N GLN A 281 3.45 7.45 -16.41
CA GLN A 281 3.20 8.55 -15.52
C GLN A 281 3.66 8.18 -14.11
N PHE A 282 4.43 9.06 -13.46
CA PHE A 282 4.64 8.99 -12.03
C PHE A 282 3.33 9.37 -11.32
N ILE A 283 2.68 8.38 -10.70
CA ILE A 283 1.43 8.58 -9.96
C ILE A 283 1.72 9.23 -8.62
N GLY A 284 2.80 8.83 -7.96
CA GLY A 284 3.20 9.43 -6.69
C GLY A 284 3.85 8.42 -5.76
N MET A 285 4.64 8.93 -4.82
CA MET A 285 5.49 8.15 -3.91
C MET A 285 6.43 7.21 -4.67
N ASP A 286 5.97 5.99 -4.91
CA ASP A 286 6.69 4.84 -5.47
C ASP A 286 5.96 4.23 -6.69
N HIS A 287 4.82 4.77 -7.11
CA HIS A 287 3.97 4.17 -8.15
C HIS A 287 4.10 4.88 -9.50
N PHE A 288 4.19 4.07 -10.54
CA PHE A 288 4.13 4.44 -11.95
C PHE A 288 3.02 3.65 -12.64
N ALA A 289 2.34 4.27 -13.59
CA ALA A 289 1.35 3.59 -14.43
C ALA A 289 1.42 4.10 -15.87
N LYS A 290 1.06 3.28 -16.85
CA LYS A 290 0.88 3.76 -18.22
C LYS A 290 -0.12 4.92 -18.23
N LYS A 291 0.06 5.90 -19.12
CA LYS A 291 -0.85 7.06 -19.23
C LYS A 291 -2.30 6.67 -19.54
N THR A 292 -2.51 5.50 -20.13
CA THR A 292 -3.82 4.92 -20.44
C THR A 292 -4.41 4.09 -19.29
N ASP A 293 -3.65 3.85 -18.22
CA ASP A 293 -4.15 3.14 -17.03
C ASP A 293 -5.17 4.00 -16.28
N GLU A 294 -6.19 3.35 -15.71
CA GLU A 294 -7.23 4.02 -14.92
C GLU A 294 -6.70 4.86 -13.75
N LEU A 295 -5.55 4.54 -13.14
CA LEU A 295 -4.98 5.35 -12.06
C LEU A 295 -4.43 6.67 -12.60
N ALA A 296 -3.77 6.64 -13.75
CA ALA A 296 -3.27 7.85 -14.40
C ALA A 296 -4.43 8.74 -14.85
N ILE A 297 -5.46 8.14 -15.44
CA ILE A 297 -6.70 8.83 -15.83
C ILE A 297 -7.37 9.44 -14.59
N ALA A 298 -7.62 8.64 -13.55
CA ALA A 298 -8.26 9.08 -12.33
C ALA A 298 -7.47 10.20 -11.64
N GLN A 299 -6.14 10.15 -11.62
CA GLN A 299 -5.32 11.23 -11.09
C GLN A 299 -5.54 12.53 -11.86
N ASN A 300 -5.46 12.45 -13.19
CA ASN A 300 -5.59 13.61 -14.08
C ASN A 300 -7.00 14.21 -14.06
N THR A 301 -8.01 13.46 -13.63
CA THR A 301 -9.39 13.93 -13.49
C THR A 301 -9.81 14.19 -12.04
N GLY A 302 -8.89 14.18 -11.07
CA GLY A 302 -9.20 14.46 -9.66
C GLY A 302 -10.06 13.39 -8.97
N LYS A 303 -9.95 12.13 -9.39
CA LYS A 303 -10.73 10.97 -8.88
C LYS A 303 -9.88 9.83 -8.32
N LEU A 304 -8.55 9.94 -8.38
CA LEU A 304 -7.65 8.98 -7.72
C LEU A 304 -7.88 8.96 -6.21
N HIS A 305 -7.93 7.76 -5.64
CA HIS A 305 -8.00 7.57 -4.21
C HIS A 305 -6.86 6.69 -3.73
N ARG A 306 -6.73 6.56 -2.41
CA ARG A 306 -5.75 5.68 -1.78
C ARG A 306 -6.37 4.93 -0.59
N ASN A 307 -5.99 3.68 -0.43
CA ASN A 307 -6.28 2.84 0.73
C ASN A 307 -5.00 2.12 1.21
N PHE A 308 -5.12 1.15 2.12
CA PHE A 308 -3.96 0.44 2.67
C PHE A 308 -3.20 -0.42 1.65
N GLN A 309 -3.84 -0.84 0.56
CA GLN A 309 -3.22 -1.63 -0.50
C GLN A 309 -2.47 -0.74 -1.51
N GLY A 310 -2.90 0.52 -1.68
CA GLY A 310 -2.24 1.48 -2.57
C GLY A 310 -3.23 2.45 -3.19
N TYR A 311 -2.87 2.94 -4.39
CA TYR A 311 -3.75 3.80 -5.18
C TYR A 311 -4.90 2.98 -5.81
N THR A 312 -6.09 3.55 -5.81
CA THR A 312 -7.32 2.90 -6.31
C THR A 312 -8.25 3.94 -6.94
N THR A 313 -9.15 3.50 -7.81
CA THR A 313 -10.25 4.31 -8.35
C THR A 313 -11.54 4.21 -7.52
N HIS A 314 -11.57 3.37 -6.48
CA HIS A 314 -12.75 3.07 -5.68
C HIS A 314 -12.72 3.82 -4.34
N GLY A 315 -12.79 5.14 -4.42
CA GLY A 315 -12.67 6.01 -3.25
C GLY A 315 -13.83 5.94 -2.26
N GLU A 316 -15.01 5.59 -2.76
CA GLU A 316 -16.24 5.52 -1.98
C GLU A 316 -16.37 4.19 -1.20
N CYS A 317 -15.48 3.23 -1.43
CA CYS A 317 -15.54 1.95 -0.73
C CYS A 317 -15.06 2.07 0.71
N ASP A 318 -15.87 1.53 1.62
CA ASP A 318 -15.33 1.04 2.89
C ASP A 318 -14.37 -0.14 2.62
N LEU A 319 -13.39 -0.34 3.50
CA LEU A 319 -12.41 -1.41 3.41
C LEU A 319 -12.59 -2.39 4.57
N LEU A 320 -13.03 -3.62 4.28
CA LEU A 320 -13.04 -4.72 5.24
C LEU A 320 -11.78 -5.58 5.06
N GLY A 321 -10.94 -5.63 6.09
CA GLY A 321 -9.80 -6.53 6.16
C GLY A 321 -10.12 -7.79 6.96
N LEU A 322 -9.95 -8.98 6.36
CA LEU A 322 -10.09 -10.28 7.03
C LEU A 322 -8.77 -11.04 7.04
N GLY A 323 -8.58 -11.92 8.02
CA GLY A 323 -7.33 -12.62 8.23
C GLY A 323 -6.38 -11.93 9.20
N VAL A 324 -5.28 -12.62 9.52
CA VAL A 324 -4.27 -12.16 10.48
C VAL A 324 -3.66 -10.83 10.02
N SER A 325 -3.51 -9.89 10.95
CA SER A 325 -2.94 -8.54 10.76
C SER A 325 -3.70 -7.55 9.88
N SER A 326 -4.77 -8.00 9.21
CA SER A 326 -5.58 -7.18 8.32
C SER A 326 -6.10 -5.92 8.99
N ILE A 327 -6.22 -4.86 8.19
CA ILE A 327 -6.74 -3.57 8.63
C ILE A 327 -8.01 -3.29 7.84
N SER A 328 -9.04 -2.90 8.57
CA SER A 328 -10.29 -2.37 8.04
C SER A 328 -10.31 -0.85 8.21
N GLN A 329 -10.89 -0.16 7.25
CA GLN A 329 -11.23 1.25 7.32
C GLN A 329 -12.71 1.39 6.93
N ILE A 330 -13.59 1.52 7.92
CA ILE A 330 -15.05 1.54 7.75
C ILE A 330 -15.57 2.84 8.33
N GLY A 331 -16.29 3.63 7.54
CA GLY A 331 -16.76 4.96 7.96
C GLY A 331 -15.61 5.79 8.55
N ASN A 332 -15.74 6.20 9.81
CA ASN A 332 -14.71 6.95 10.53
C ASN A 332 -13.86 6.07 11.49
N ALA A 333 -13.72 4.77 11.22
CA ALA A 333 -12.92 3.87 12.06
C ALA A 333 -11.79 3.21 11.29
N ILE A 334 -10.63 3.06 11.93
CA ILE A 334 -9.54 2.19 11.47
C ILE A 334 -9.39 1.08 12.50
N LEU A 335 -9.55 -0.17 12.07
CA LEU A 335 -9.60 -1.34 12.95
C LEU A 335 -8.61 -2.39 12.46
N GLN A 336 -7.91 -3.08 13.35
CA GLN A 336 -6.86 -4.04 13.00
C GLN A 336 -7.01 -5.36 13.74
N ASN A 337 -7.01 -6.44 12.95
CA ASN A 337 -6.95 -7.80 13.44
C ASN A 337 -5.61 -8.12 14.14
N HIS A 338 -5.65 -9.10 15.04
CA HIS A 338 -4.45 -9.62 15.70
C HIS A 338 -3.32 -9.92 14.70
N LYS A 339 -2.10 -9.45 15.01
CA LYS A 339 -0.91 -9.63 14.14
C LYS A 339 -0.23 -10.99 14.26
N ALA A 340 -0.53 -11.74 15.31
CA ALA A 340 0.04 -13.05 15.59
C ALA A 340 -1.00 -14.14 15.35
N LEU A 341 -0.60 -15.17 14.61
CA LEU A 341 -1.51 -16.23 14.15
C LEU A 341 -2.23 -16.95 15.30
N LYS A 342 -1.52 -17.21 16.41
CA LYS A 342 -2.10 -17.86 17.60
C LYS A 342 -3.25 -17.05 18.19
N SER A 343 -3.04 -15.75 18.40
CA SER A 343 -4.06 -14.85 18.94
C SER A 343 -5.22 -14.65 17.96
N TYR A 344 -4.92 -14.57 16.65
CA TYR A 344 -5.94 -14.52 15.61
C TYR A 344 -6.84 -15.77 15.65
N TYR A 345 -6.26 -16.97 15.64
CA TYR A 345 -7.03 -18.22 15.72
C TYR A 345 -7.88 -18.34 16.98
N GLN A 346 -7.32 -17.94 18.13
CA GLN A 346 -8.04 -17.95 19.38
C GLN A 346 -9.25 -17.01 19.33
N ALA A 347 -9.04 -15.74 18.94
CA ALA A 347 -10.10 -14.74 18.88
C ALA A 347 -11.23 -15.15 17.90
N VAL A 348 -10.88 -15.62 16.71
CA VAL A 348 -11.88 -16.11 15.74
C VAL A 348 -12.65 -17.32 16.27
N SER A 349 -11.99 -18.24 16.97
CA SER A 349 -12.66 -19.44 17.51
C SER A 349 -13.61 -19.11 18.65
N GLU A 350 -13.28 -18.10 19.47
CA GLU A 350 -14.07 -17.70 20.64
C GLU A 350 -15.24 -16.77 20.28
N THR A 351 -15.03 -15.83 19.35
CA THR A 351 -16.00 -14.75 19.07
C THR A 351 -16.34 -14.57 17.60
N GLY A 352 -15.61 -15.19 16.68
CA GLY A 352 -15.73 -14.94 15.24
C GLY A 352 -15.16 -13.58 14.77
N CYS A 353 -14.51 -12.83 15.67
CA CYS A 353 -13.96 -11.50 15.41
C CYS A 353 -12.52 -11.40 15.95
N ALA A 354 -11.56 -11.03 15.10
CA ALA A 354 -10.15 -10.98 15.48
C ALA A 354 -9.61 -9.57 15.76
N LEU A 355 -10.50 -8.59 15.92
CA LEU A 355 -10.12 -7.20 16.20
C LEU A 355 -9.31 -7.11 17.49
N SER A 356 -8.21 -6.35 17.42
CA SER A 356 -7.25 -6.24 18.52
C SER A 356 -6.85 -4.81 18.82
N LYS A 357 -6.76 -4.00 17.77
CA LYS A 357 -6.43 -2.58 17.85
C LYS A 357 -7.34 -1.77 16.96
N GLY A 358 -7.45 -0.49 17.23
CA GLY A 358 -8.24 0.39 16.40
C GLY A 358 -8.29 1.81 16.93
N MET A 359 -9.03 2.63 16.20
CA MET A 359 -9.25 4.03 16.51
C MET A 359 -10.52 4.50 15.83
N ILE A 360 -11.37 5.21 16.57
CA ILE A 360 -12.47 6.00 16.02
C ILE A 360 -11.96 7.41 15.80
N LEU A 361 -12.04 7.87 14.55
CA LEU A 361 -11.55 9.17 14.12
C LEU A 361 -12.55 10.24 14.54
N ASN A 362 -12.04 11.31 15.17
CA ASN A 362 -12.83 12.50 15.46
C ASN A 362 -12.93 13.39 14.19
N ALA A 363 -13.65 14.52 14.28
CA ALA A 363 -13.83 15.41 13.14
C ALA A 363 -12.52 16.00 12.59
N ASP A 364 -11.55 16.35 13.44
CA ASP A 364 -10.23 16.84 13.03
C ASP A 364 -9.42 15.73 12.34
N ASP A 365 -9.51 14.49 12.82
CA ASP A 365 -8.86 13.34 12.18
C ASP A 365 -9.37 13.11 10.76
N VAL A 366 -10.70 13.15 10.58
CA VAL A 366 -11.36 12.97 9.27
C VAL A 366 -10.98 14.11 8.32
N LEU A 367 -11.03 15.36 8.79
CA LEU A 367 -10.62 16.54 8.03
C LEU A 367 -9.16 16.45 7.56
N ARG A 368 -8.23 16.11 8.45
CA ARG A 368 -6.80 15.98 8.11
C ARG A 368 -6.53 14.79 7.20
N ALA A 369 -7.25 13.68 7.39
CA ALA A 369 -7.18 12.54 6.49
C ALA A 369 -7.58 12.91 5.06
N ASP A 370 -8.63 13.72 4.90
CA ASP A 370 -9.08 14.21 3.60
C ASP A 370 -8.03 15.12 2.93
N ILE A 371 -7.47 16.09 3.66
CA ILE A 371 -6.39 16.95 3.15
C ILE A 371 -5.17 16.12 2.70
N ILE A 372 -4.68 15.23 3.56
CA ILE A 372 -3.50 14.40 3.27
C ILE A 372 -3.78 13.50 2.05
N LYS A 373 -4.98 12.92 1.98
CA LYS A 373 -5.40 12.09 0.85
C LYS A 373 -5.42 12.89 -0.45
N GLN A 374 -6.04 14.07 -0.48
CA GLN A 374 -6.11 14.90 -1.69
C GLN A 374 -4.71 15.31 -2.17
N LEU A 375 -3.83 15.72 -1.24
CA LEU A 375 -2.45 16.07 -1.57
C LEU A 375 -1.68 14.87 -2.16
N ILE A 376 -1.78 13.68 -1.53
CA ILE A 376 -1.10 12.46 -1.99
C ILE A 376 -1.64 11.93 -3.33
N CYS A 377 -2.94 12.10 -3.60
CA CYS A 377 -3.57 11.55 -4.79
C CYS A 377 -3.52 12.51 -5.97
N HIS A 378 -3.74 13.80 -5.76
CA HIS A 378 -3.96 14.77 -6.84
C HIS A 378 -2.86 15.80 -6.97
N PHE A 379 -1.96 15.90 -5.99
CA PHE A 379 -0.96 16.97 -5.91
C PHE A 379 -1.60 18.38 -5.87
N SER A 380 -2.88 18.46 -5.51
CA SER A 380 -3.61 19.71 -5.34
C SER A 380 -4.84 19.49 -4.47
N LEU A 381 -5.28 20.53 -3.76
CA LEU A 381 -6.61 20.59 -3.15
C LEU A 381 -7.23 21.97 -3.38
N ARG A 382 -8.56 22.00 -3.51
CA ARG A 382 -9.34 23.24 -3.53
C ARG A 382 -9.81 23.55 -2.12
N ILE A 383 -9.46 24.73 -1.61
CA ILE A 383 -9.73 25.12 -0.23
C ILE A 383 -11.24 25.13 0.05
N ALA A 384 -12.04 25.68 -0.87
CA ALA A 384 -13.49 25.73 -0.73
C ALA A 384 -14.17 24.34 -0.61
N ASP A 385 -13.58 23.28 -1.19
CA ASP A 385 -14.11 21.92 -1.02
C ASP A 385 -13.93 21.41 0.39
N ILE A 386 -12.77 21.68 0.99
CA ILE A 386 -12.49 21.34 2.38
C ILE A 386 -13.37 22.15 3.34
N GLU A 387 -13.48 23.46 3.11
CA GLU A 387 -14.33 24.33 3.94
C GLU A 387 -15.79 23.90 3.91
N HIS A 388 -16.33 23.56 2.73
CA HIS A 388 -17.69 23.09 2.59
C HIS A 388 -17.89 21.70 3.22
N ALA A 389 -16.99 20.74 2.95
CA ALA A 389 -17.13 19.37 3.43
C ALA A 389 -17.04 19.26 4.96
N HIS A 390 -16.19 20.10 5.59
CA HIS A 390 -15.90 20.01 7.03
C HIS A 390 -16.43 21.19 7.85
N SER A 391 -17.10 22.16 7.21
CA SER A 391 -17.67 23.35 7.85
C SER A 391 -16.65 24.16 8.68
N ILE A 392 -15.53 24.53 8.05
CA ILE A 392 -14.44 25.31 8.68
C ILE A 392 -14.09 26.56 7.85
N HIS A 393 -13.37 27.50 8.48
CA HIS A 393 -12.60 28.55 7.78
C HIS A 393 -11.13 28.12 7.69
N PHE A 394 -10.65 27.82 6.50
CA PHE A 394 -9.42 27.05 6.30
C PHE A 394 -8.17 27.75 6.87
N PHE A 395 -7.99 29.03 6.55
CA PHE A 395 -6.81 29.81 6.96
C PHE A 395 -6.77 30.06 8.47
N GLU A 396 -7.93 30.14 9.13
CA GLU A 396 -8.02 30.26 10.58
C GLU A 396 -7.74 28.92 11.27
N TYR A 397 -8.36 27.84 10.77
CA TYR A 397 -8.23 26.51 11.34
C TYR A 397 -6.79 25.97 11.25
N PHE A 398 -6.14 26.19 10.11
CA PHE A 398 -4.79 25.68 9.81
C PHE A 398 -3.68 26.73 9.97
N GLU A 399 -3.88 27.79 10.74
CA GLU A 399 -2.89 28.87 10.89
C GLU A 399 -1.48 28.34 11.25
N ARG A 400 -1.40 27.33 12.12
CA ARG A 400 -0.13 26.73 12.58
C ARG A 400 0.51 25.86 11.52
N GLU A 401 -0.29 25.06 10.84
CA GLU A 401 0.12 24.16 9.75
C GLU A 401 0.61 24.97 8.55
N LEU A 402 -0.07 26.08 8.24
CA LEU A 402 0.34 27.02 7.19
C LEU A 402 1.68 27.70 7.51
N LYS A 403 1.94 28.06 8.77
CA LYS A 403 3.28 28.53 9.20
C LYS A 403 4.35 27.44 8.99
N SER A 404 4.01 26.18 9.24
CA SER A 404 4.91 25.04 9.02
C SER A 404 5.09 24.73 7.53
N LEU A 405 4.11 25.07 6.69
CA LEU A 405 4.13 24.90 5.24
C LEU A 405 4.95 26.01 4.54
N GLN A 406 5.02 27.21 5.12
CA GLN A 406 5.65 28.38 4.51
C GLN A 406 7.09 28.14 3.99
N PRO A 407 8.01 27.46 4.72
CA PRO A 407 9.34 27.20 4.18
C PRO A 407 9.33 26.37 2.88
N LEU A 408 8.33 25.49 2.70
CA LEU A 408 8.15 24.69 1.50
C LEU A 408 7.54 25.52 0.36
N VAL A 409 6.78 26.56 0.68
CA VAL A 409 6.30 27.56 -0.28
C VAL A 409 7.46 28.42 -0.75
N ASP A 410 8.30 28.90 0.17
CA ASP A 410 9.47 29.73 -0.13
C ASP A 410 10.49 29.00 -1.03
N ASP A 411 10.63 27.68 -0.84
CA ASP A 411 11.46 26.81 -1.69
C ASP A 411 10.78 26.42 -3.03
N GLY A 412 9.55 26.85 -3.26
CA GLY A 412 8.80 26.56 -4.49
C GLY A 412 8.33 25.11 -4.62
N LEU A 413 8.25 24.35 -3.52
CA LEU A 413 7.68 23.00 -3.49
C LEU A 413 6.15 23.05 -3.52
N VAL A 414 5.56 24.11 -2.96
CA VAL A 414 4.12 24.32 -2.85
C VAL A 414 3.76 25.71 -3.33
N MET A 415 2.69 25.83 -4.10
CA MET A 415 2.03 27.10 -4.39
C MET A 415 0.77 27.19 -3.53
N LEU A 416 0.75 28.15 -2.60
CA LEU A 416 -0.40 28.47 -1.77
C LEU A 416 -1.06 29.74 -2.33
N SER A 417 -2.37 29.68 -2.55
CA SER A 417 -3.22 30.82 -2.93
C SER A 417 -4.47 30.83 -2.05
N GLU A 418 -5.31 31.86 -2.16
CA GLU A 418 -6.58 31.94 -1.42
C GLU A 418 -7.56 30.80 -1.75
N SER A 419 -7.43 30.17 -2.91
CA SER A 419 -8.39 29.15 -3.39
C SER A 419 -7.83 27.74 -3.44
N HIS A 420 -6.51 27.57 -3.54
CA HIS A 420 -5.87 26.28 -3.78
C HIS A 420 -4.52 26.14 -3.08
N ILE A 421 -4.21 24.90 -2.68
CA ILE A 421 -2.85 24.43 -2.43
C ILE A 421 -2.48 23.52 -3.60
N THR A 422 -1.38 23.83 -4.29
CA THR A 422 -0.87 23.04 -5.41
C THR A 422 0.57 22.62 -5.13
N ILE A 423 0.84 21.32 -5.18
CA ILE A 423 2.20 20.78 -5.12
C ILE A 423 2.84 21.02 -6.49
N THR A 424 3.99 21.68 -6.54
CA THR A 424 4.67 21.94 -7.81
C THR A 424 5.36 20.68 -8.32
N ARG A 425 5.85 20.74 -9.57
CA ARG A 425 6.71 19.69 -10.12
C ARG A 425 7.94 19.40 -9.27
N LYS A 426 8.47 20.40 -8.55
CA LYS A 426 9.57 20.22 -7.60
C LYS A 426 9.09 19.55 -6.30
N GLY A 427 7.86 19.84 -5.88
CA GLY A 427 7.24 19.32 -4.67
C GLY A 427 6.79 17.85 -4.71
N ASN A 428 6.56 17.26 -5.89
CA ASN A 428 5.99 15.90 -6.00
C ASN A 428 6.78 14.85 -5.19
N LEU A 429 8.11 14.92 -5.20
CA LEU A 429 8.98 13.97 -4.48
C LEU A 429 8.95 14.17 -2.96
N PHE A 430 8.52 15.35 -2.50
CA PHE A 430 8.46 15.76 -1.09
C PHE A 430 7.06 15.68 -0.52
N ILE A 431 6.14 14.99 -1.20
CA ILE A 431 4.72 14.93 -0.80
C ILE A 431 4.53 14.51 0.66
N ARG A 432 5.36 13.58 1.16
CA ARG A 432 5.32 13.15 2.56
C ARG A 432 5.69 14.27 3.53
N ILE A 433 6.72 15.07 3.20
CA ILE A 433 7.13 16.22 4.03
C ILE A 433 6.01 17.26 4.05
N ILE A 434 5.36 17.49 2.91
CA ILE A 434 4.23 18.42 2.81
C ILE A 434 3.05 17.94 3.65
N CYS A 435 2.72 16.64 3.61
CA CYS A 435 1.67 16.06 4.45
C CYS A 435 2.01 16.10 5.96
N MET A 436 3.29 16.03 6.34
CA MET A 436 3.72 16.14 7.75
C MET A 436 3.37 17.50 8.37
N CYS A 437 3.20 18.54 7.57
CA CYS A 437 2.71 19.84 8.06
C CYS A 437 1.29 19.74 8.63
N PHE A 438 0.47 18.80 8.16
CA PHE A 438 -0.93 18.62 8.59
C PHE A 438 -1.12 17.49 9.62
N ASP A 439 -0.07 16.81 10.05
CA ASP A 439 -0.13 15.65 10.94
C ASP A 439 0.00 16.04 12.42
N VAL A 440 -1.12 16.15 13.12
CA VAL A 440 -1.12 16.59 14.52
C VAL A 440 -0.47 15.57 15.47
N TYR A 441 -0.54 14.27 15.16
CA TYR A 441 0.06 13.22 15.98
C TYR A 441 1.58 13.29 15.96
N LEU A 442 2.15 13.47 14.77
CA LEU A 442 3.58 13.63 14.62
C LEU A 442 4.07 14.90 15.32
N GLN A 443 3.37 16.03 15.15
CA GLN A 443 3.75 17.28 15.80
C GLN A 443 3.73 17.17 17.34
N ASN A 444 2.73 16.47 17.89
CA ASN A 444 2.65 16.21 19.32
C ASN A 444 3.75 15.26 19.82
N GLN A 445 4.09 14.23 19.05
CA GLN A 445 5.20 13.34 19.36
C GLN A 445 6.54 14.08 19.39
N LEU A 446 6.82 14.90 18.36
CA LEU A 446 8.05 15.71 18.31
C LEU A 446 8.14 16.63 19.53
N LYS A 447 7.06 17.35 19.87
CA LYS A 447 7.00 18.17 21.10
C LYS A 447 7.27 17.36 22.37
N SER A 448 6.66 16.18 22.51
CA SER A 448 6.85 15.32 23.69
C SER A 448 8.26 14.76 23.81
N SER A 449 8.94 14.47 22.68
CA SER A 449 10.32 13.98 22.66
C SER A 449 11.36 15.02 23.05
N HIS A 450 10.98 16.31 23.06
CA HIS A 450 11.82 17.42 23.51
C HIS A 450 11.69 17.73 25.02
N PHE A 451 10.91 16.97 25.79
CA PHE A 451 10.81 17.13 27.25
C PHE A 451 11.53 16.02 28.02
N SER A 452 12.83 16.23 28.30
CA SER A 452 13.41 16.15 29.65
C SER A 452 14.82 16.81 29.70
N ARG A 453 14.88 18.04 30.18
CA ARG A 453 15.90 18.44 31.17
C ARG A 453 15.15 19.00 32.35
N VAL A 454 14.97 18.16 33.36
CA VAL A 454 14.49 18.58 34.66
C VAL A 454 15.59 18.16 35.63
N ILE A 455 16.52 19.11 35.83
CA ILE A 455 17.79 19.02 36.57
C ILE A 455 18.89 18.27 35.82
#